data_AF-A0A268TBV7-F1
#
_entry.id   AF-A0A268TBV7-F1
#
_cell.length_a   1.000
_cell.length_b   1.000
_cell.length_c   1.000
_cell.angle_alpha   90.00
_cell.angle_beta   90.00
_cell.angle_gamma   90.00
#
_symmetry.space_group_name_H-M   'P 1'
#
loop_
_entity.id
_entity.type
_entity.pdbx_description
1 polymer ?
#
loop_
_entity_poly.entity_id
_entity_poly.type
_entity_poly.pdbx_seq_one_letter_code
_entity_poly.pdbx_strand_id
1 'polypeptide(L)'
;MNELEIFELGLALAKALGGDKEAIADVALLYQRHPEMFENIKDVVETIEKVIKDPDLVMKNPKAKNDKDFILAKQLNEEKMGDVGIRNDEGTNVIFHANKINIEKFKQFEKKQAMVGTPNSYTQAQSLDERLVQKNISSPAKSILPKNPQSKPYDLQNSKPQKRR
;
A
#
# COMPACT_ATOMS: atom_id res chain seq x y z
N MET A 1 11.47 28.67 -16.15
CA MET A 1 12.20 27.45 -16.54
C MET A 1 11.22 26.30 -16.38
N ASN A 2 11.12 25.39 -17.36
CA ASN A 2 10.31 24.17 -17.22
C ASN A 2 11.22 23.08 -16.67
N GLU A 3 10.94 22.57 -15.46
CA GLU A 3 11.72 21.50 -14.82
C GLU A 3 10.83 20.27 -14.61
N LEU A 4 10.31 19.75 -15.72
CA LEU A 4 9.55 18.50 -15.74
C LEU A 4 10.50 17.31 -15.87
N GLU A 5 10.37 16.34 -14.97
CA GLU A 5 11.07 15.06 -15.04
C GLU A 5 10.09 13.90 -15.10
N ILE A 6 10.52 12.82 -15.74
CA ILE A 6 9.73 11.60 -15.94
C ILE A 6 10.40 10.46 -15.18
N PHE A 7 9.60 9.70 -14.44
CA PHE A 7 10.03 8.60 -13.59
C PHE A 7 9.32 7.31 -13.95
N GLU A 8 10.00 6.18 -13.80
CA GLU A 8 9.38 4.85 -13.92
C GLU A 8 8.75 4.43 -12.58
N LEU A 9 7.42 4.38 -12.53
CA LEU A 9 6.56 4.25 -11.35
C LEU A 9 6.65 2.93 -10.57
N GLY A 10 7.35 1.93 -11.05
CA GLY A 10 7.39 0.63 -10.39
C GLY A 10 6.03 -0.09 -10.34
N LEU A 11 6.07 -1.33 -9.85
CA LEU A 11 4.95 -2.27 -9.96
C LEU A 11 3.78 -1.93 -9.02
N ALA A 12 4.08 -1.33 -7.86
CA ALA A 12 3.08 -1.07 -6.83
C ALA A 12 2.10 0.04 -7.23
N LEU A 13 2.58 1.09 -7.91
CA LEU A 13 1.75 2.15 -8.47
C LEU A 13 0.90 1.69 -9.63
N ALA A 14 1.46 0.94 -10.58
CA ALA A 14 0.70 0.34 -11.68
C ALA A 14 -0.48 -0.51 -11.14
N LYS A 15 -0.25 -1.28 -10.07
CA LYS A 15 -1.32 -2.03 -9.38
C LYS A 15 -2.32 -1.13 -8.65
N ALA A 16 -1.84 -0.09 -7.97
CA ALA A 16 -2.68 0.78 -7.15
C ALA A 16 -3.57 1.73 -7.98
N LEU A 17 -3.05 2.20 -9.11
CA LEU A 17 -3.68 3.18 -10.00
C LEU A 17 -4.30 2.56 -11.25
N GLY A 18 -4.02 1.29 -11.55
CA GLY A 18 -4.47 0.64 -12.79
C GLY A 18 -3.94 1.32 -14.06
N GLY A 19 -2.84 2.08 -13.93
CA GLY A 19 -2.31 2.95 -14.97
C GLY A 19 -0.89 2.58 -15.40
N ASP A 20 -0.24 3.52 -16.10
CA ASP A 20 1.05 3.32 -16.74
C ASP A 20 2.22 3.20 -15.76
N LYS A 21 3.33 2.63 -16.25
CA LYS A 21 4.60 2.49 -15.52
C LYS A 21 5.40 3.79 -15.46
N GLU A 22 4.88 4.90 -15.94
CA GLU A 22 5.58 6.18 -16.00
C GLU A 22 4.79 7.28 -15.28
N ALA A 23 5.49 8.21 -14.64
CA ALA A 23 4.95 9.42 -14.05
C ALA A 23 5.75 10.65 -14.41
N ILE A 24 5.09 11.80 -14.31
CA ILE A 24 5.67 13.10 -14.57
C ILE A 24 5.67 13.91 -13.26
N ALA A 25 6.73 14.67 -13.02
CA ALA A 25 6.85 15.58 -11.89
C ALA A 25 7.38 16.94 -12.34
N ASP A 26 6.84 18.01 -11.77
CA ASP A 26 7.47 19.34 -11.82
C ASP A 26 8.41 19.47 -10.62
N VAL A 27 9.69 19.15 -10.84
CA VAL A 27 10.68 19.03 -9.76
C VAL A 27 11.01 20.40 -9.15
N ALA A 28 11.04 21.47 -9.97
CA ALA A 28 11.18 22.83 -9.47
C ALA A 28 10.09 23.15 -8.47
N LEU A 29 8.84 22.85 -8.82
CA LEU A 29 7.69 23.14 -7.98
C LEU A 29 7.70 22.30 -6.70
N LEU A 30 8.14 21.04 -6.77
CA LEU A 30 8.30 20.19 -5.59
C LEU A 30 9.37 20.72 -4.65
N TYR A 31 10.53 21.14 -5.18
CA TYR A 31 11.60 21.75 -4.40
C TYR A 31 11.13 23.05 -3.73
N GLN A 32 10.43 23.92 -4.46
CA GLN A 32 9.94 25.21 -3.94
C GLN A 32 8.91 25.08 -2.81
N ARG A 33 8.18 23.95 -2.73
CA ARG A 33 7.20 23.71 -1.66
C ARG A 33 7.85 23.35 -0.33
N HIS A 34 8.98 22.66 -0.37
CA HIS A 34 9.71 22.18 0.81
C HIS A 34 11.23 22.37 0.67
N PRO A 35 11.73 23.59 0.40
CA PRO A 35 13.16 23.81 0.16
C PRO A 35 14.01 23.49 1.40
N GLU A 36 13.42 23.53 2.60
CA GLU A 36 14.07 23.17 3.86
C GLU A 36 14.34 21.67 4.01
N MET A 37 13.66 20.85 3.22
CA MET A 37 13.70 19.38 3.33
C MET A 37 14.66 18.73 2.35
N PHE A 38 15.16 19.50 1.38
CA PHE A 38 16.01 19.01 0.30
C PHE A 38 17.24 19.90 0.15
N GLU A 39 18.38 19.28 -0.09
CA GLU A 39 19.63 20.05 -0.28
C GLU A 39 19.61 20.85 -1.58
N ASN A 40 19.00 20.30 -2.62
CA ASN A 40 18.86 20.89 -3.95
C ASN A 40 17.80 20.14 -4.77
N ILE A 41 17.55 20.59 -6.00
CA ILE A 41 16.61 19.95 -6.93
C ILE A 41 16.98 18.48 -7.18
N LYS A 42 18.26 18.14 -7.34
CA LYS A 42 18.68 16.74 -7.59
C LYS A 42 18.34 15.83 -6.41
N ASP A 43 18.39 16.36 -5.19
CA ASP A 43 18.00 15.61 -3.99
C ASP A 43 16.50 15.26 -3.98
N VAL A 44 15.66 16.12 -4.57
CA VAL A 44 14.24 15.82 -4.79
C VAL A 44 14.09 14.65 -5.76
N VAL A 45 14.79 14.70 -6.90
CA VAL A 45 14.81 13.66 -7.93
C VAL A 45 15.22 12.31 -7.35
N GLU A 46 16.35 12.26 -6.65
CA GLU A 46 16.83 11.02 -6.03
C GLU A 46 15.84 10.45 -5.02
N THR A 47 15.20 11.32 -4.23
CA THR A 47 14.21 10.90 -3.24
C THR A 47 13.00 10.29 -3.91
N ILE A 48 12.49 10.96 -4.95
CA ILE A 48 11.36 10.49 -5.74
C ILE A 48 11.69 9.13 -6.37
N GLU A 49 12.85 9.01 -7.04
CA GLU A 49 13.26 7.76 -7.65
C GLU A 49 13.35 6.60 -6.65
N LYS A 50 13.97 6.83 -5.49
CA LYS A 50 14.13 5.80 -4.46
C LYS A 50 12.77 5.33 -3.94
N VAL A 51 11.86 6.26 -3.65
CA VAL A 51 10.51 5.94 -3.15
C VAL A 51 9.68 5.23 -4.21
N ILE A 52 9.80 5.64 -5.47
CA ILE A 52 8.97 5.10 -6.55
C ILE A 52 9.42 3.71 -7.01
N LYS A 53 10.74 3.48 -7.15
CA LYS A 53 11.28 2.22 -7.65
C LYS A 53 10.87 1.04 -6.76
N ASP A 54 10.86 1.24 -5.46
CA ASP A 54 10.58 0.21 -4.47
C ASP A 54 9.94 0.83 -3.22
N PRO A 55 8.65 1.20 -3.23
CA PRO A 55 8.01 1.75 -2.05
C PRO A 55 7.85 0.69 -0.97
N ASP A 56 8.13 1.05 0.28
CA ASP A 56 7.88 0.15 1.41
C ASP A 56 6.39 0.12 1.77
N LEU A 57 5.66 1.20 1.44
CA LEU A 57 4.25 1.34 1.74
C LEU A 57 3.52 2.12 0.62
N VAL A 58 2.38 1.59 0.18
CA VAL A 58 1.47 2.27 -0.75
C VAL A 58 0.08 2.36 -0.14
N MET A 59 -0.44 3.58 0.01
CA MET A 59 -1.76 3.78 0.59
C MET A 59 -2.57 4.84 -0.13
N LYS A 60 -3.89 4.74 -0.06
CA LYS A 60 -4.79 5.80 -0.51
C LYS A 60 -4.65 7.00 0.42
N ASN A 61 -4.62 8.20 -0.15
CA ASN A 61 -4.55 9.42 0.64
C ASN A 61 -5.89 9.63 1.38
N PRO A 62 -5.92 9.53 2.72
CA PRO A 62 -7.17 9.61 3.48
C PRO A 62 -7.77 11.03 3.50
N LYS A 63 -6.99 12.04 3.10
CA LYS A 63 -7.43 13.44 3.02
C LYS A 63 -7.72 13.89 1.58
N ALA A 64 -7.59 13.00 0.60
CA ALA A 64 -7.83 13.38 -0.78
C ALA A 64 -9.33 13.59 -1.03
N LYS A 65 -9.63 14.61 -1.83
CA LYS A 65 -10.99 14.83 -2.35
C LYS A 65 -11.38 13.81 -3.43
N ASN A 66 -10.40 13.04 -3.94
CA ASN A 66 -10.57 12.04 -5.00
C ASN A 66 -9.92 10.72 -4.60
N ASP A 67 -10.56 9.60 -4.97
CA ASP A 67 -10.06 8.22 -4.75
C ASP A 67 -8.79 7.88 -5.55
N LYS A 68 -8.28 8.83 -6.35
CA LYS A 68 -7.16 8.67 -7.29
C LYS A 68 -5.82 9.20 -6.74
N ASP A 69 -5.81 9.67 -5.50
CA ASP A 69 -4.61 10.19 -4.84
C ASP A 69 -4.03 9.12 -3.90
N PHE A 70 -2.75 8.83 -4.09
CA PHE A 70 -2.01 7.82 -3.34
C PHE A 70 -0.78 8.45 -2.71
N ILE A 71 -0.37 7.87 -1.59
CA ILE A 71 0.86 8.19 -0.89
C ILE A 71 1.74 6.96 -0.92
N LEU A 72 2.98 7.19 -1.33
CA LEU A 72 4.06 6.22 -1.31
C LEU A 72 5.03 6.68 -0.23
N ALA A 73 5.36 5.75 0.65
CA ALA A 73 6.35 5.99 1.69
C ALA A 73 7.48 4.97 1.57
N LYS A 74 8.70 5.45 1.73
CA LYS A 74 9.89 4.59 1.84
C LYS A 74 10.79 5.09 2.96
N GLN A 75 11.31 4.19 3.76
CA GLN A 75 12.40 4.49 4.67
C GLN A 75 13.67 4.79 3.86
N LEU A 76 14.27 5.96 4.07
CA LEU A 76 15.52 6.35 3.38
C LEU A 76 16.74 6.00 4.24
N ASN A 77 16.62 6.16 5.56
CA ASN A 77 17.62 5.81 6.56
C ASN A 77 16.97 5.62 7.94
N GLU A 78 17.76 5.51 9.00
CA GLU A 78 17.28 5.30 10.37
C GLU A 78 16.47 6.48 10.95
N GLU A 79 16.58 7.68 10.38
CA GLU A 79 15.96 8.91 10.90
C GLU A 79 14.90 9.51 9.96
N LYS A 80 14.98 9.22 8.66
CA LYS A 80 14.21 9.88 7.58
C LYS A 80 13.49 8.86 6.71
N MET A 81 12.31 9.28 6.27
CA MET A 81 11.53 8.61 5.22
C MET A 81 11.21 9.59 4.09
N GLY A 82 11.09 9.06 2.88
CA GLY A 82 10.51 9.76 1.74
C GLY A 82 9.00 9.59 1.75
N ASP A 83 8.29 10.68 1.51
CA ASP A 83 6.84 10.76 1.35
C ASP A 83 6.53 11.36 -0.04
N VAL A 84 5.91 10.57 -0.92
CA VAL A 84 5.61 10.98 -2.29
C VAL A 84 4.12 10.80 -2.56
N GLY A 85 3.47 11.90 -2.94
CA GLY A 85 2.06 11.93 -3.31
C GLY A 85 1.87 11.89 -4.82
N ILE A 86 1.07 10.94 -5.29
CA ILE A 86 0.82 10.71 -6.72
C ILE A 86 -0.67 10.73 -6.99
N ARG A 87 -1.06 11.36 -8.10
CA ARG A 87 -2.42 11.39 -8.62
C ARG A 87 -2.42 10.85 -10.05
N ASN A 88 -3.36 9.97 -10.38
CA ASN A 88 -3.65 9.69 -11.78
C ASN A 88 -4.65 10.72 -12.32
N ASP A 89 -4.17 11.55 -13.25
CA ASP A 89 -4.94 12.58 -13.94
C ASP A 89 -5.13 12.16 -15.41
N GLU A 90 -6.34 11.73 -15.74
CA GLU A 90 -6.73 11.28 -17.09
C GLU A 90 -5.79 10.25 -17.74
N GLY A 91 -5.25 9.32 -16.94
CA GLY A 91 -4.30 8.30 -17.41
C GLY A 91 -2.83 8.68 -17.21
N THR A 92 -2.52 9.96 -17.03
CA THR A 92 -1.16 10.41 -16.71
C THR A 92 -0.95 10.39 -15.20
N ASN A 93 0.11 9.73 -14.74
CA ASN A 93 0.46 9.78 -13.33
C ASN A 93 1.30 11.03 -13.04
N VAL A 94 0.83 11.87 -12.13
CA VAL A 94 1.46 13.14 -11.77
C VAL A 94 1.89 13.11 -10.32
N ILE A 95 3.17 13.38 -10.09
CA ILE A 95 3.74 13.57 -8.76
C ILE A 95 3.48 15.00 -8.33
N PHE A 96 2.65 15.17 -7.31
CA PHE A 96 2.25 16.49 -6.82
C PHE A 96 2.85 16.82 -5.45
N HIS A 97 3.43 15.84 -4.76
CA HIS A 97 4.07 16.01 -3.45
C HIS A 97 5.32 15.14 -3.34
N ALA A 98 6.37 15.69 -2.76
CA ALA A 98 7.58 14.98 -2.37
C ALA A 98 8.15 15.64 -1.10
N ASN A 99 8.51 14.84 -0.10
CA ASN A 99 9.07 15.32 1.17
C ASN A 99 9.99 14.28 1.84
N LYS A 100 10.90 14.73 2.71
CA LYS A 100 11.80 13.92 3.55
C LYS A 100 11.50 14.03 5.05
N ILE A 101 10.42 13.43 5.50
CA ILE A 101 9.97 13.57 6.89
C ILE A 101 10.69 12.60 7.84
N ASN A 102 10.53 12.81 9.15
CA ASN A 102 11.10 11.92 10.16
C ASN A 102 10.45 10.52 10.11
N ILE A 103 11.25 9.48 10.29
CA ILE A 103 10.84 8.07 10.28
C ILE A 103 9.72 7.73 11.28
N GLU A 104 9.57 8.48 12.37
CA GLU A 104 8.47 8.27 13.32
C GLU A 104 7.08 8.40 12.66
N LYS A 105 7.00 9.21 11.59
CA LYS A 105 5.78 9.34 10.78
C LYS A 105 5.48 8.05 10.00
N PHE A 106 6.48 7.26 9.65
CA PHE A 106 6.33 5.97 8.96
C PHE A 106 5.49 5.00 9.80
N LYS A 107 5.79 4.88 11.10
CA LYS A 107 5.01 4.06 12.04
C LYS A 107 3.54 4.49 12.12
N GLN A 108 3.25 5.77 11.90
CA GLN A 108 1.86 6.25 11.84
C GLN A 108 1.17 5.84 10.55
N PHE A 109 1.89 5.80 9.43
CA PHE A 109 1.37 5.30 8.16
C PHE A 109 1.09 3.81 8.21
N GLU A 110 1.97 2.99 8.80
CA GLU A 110 1.75 1.55 9.02
C GLU A 110 0.49 1.29 9.85
N LYS A 111 0.33 2.01 10.97
CA LYS A 111 -0.87 1.89 11.82
C LYS A 111 -2.16 2.24 11.08
N LYS A 112 -2.13 3.26 10.22
CA LYS A 112 -3.31 3.65 9.42
C LYS A 112 -3.67 2.61 8.38
N GLN A 113 -2.69 1.98 7.73
CA GLN A 113 -2.94 0.83 6.85
C GLN A 113 -3.57 -0.34 7.61
N ALA A 114 -3.04 -0.69 8.78
CA ALA A 114 -3.57 -1.80 9.59
C ALA A 114 -5.03 -1.60 10.04
N MET A 115 -5.48 -0.35 10.22
CA MET A 115 -6.87 -0.03 10.59
C MET A 115 -7.85 0.01 9.41
N VAL A 116 -7.37 0.30 8.21
CA VAL A 116 -8.18 0.29 6.98
C VAL A 116 -8.06 -1.10 6.37
N GLY A 117 -8.84 -2.06 6.88
CA GLY A 117 -8.72 -3.51 6.62
C GLY A 117 -8.74 -3.93 5.15
N THR A 118 -7.64 -3.72 4.42
CA THR A 118 -7.36 -4.33 3.12
C THR A 118 -5.85 -4.55 3.05
N PRO A 119 -5.38 -5.82 3.09
CA PRO A 119 -3.97 -6.12 3.05
C PRO A 119 -3.47 -5.93 1.62
N ASN A 120 -3.06 -4.72 1.27
CA ASN A 120 -2.25 -4.50 0.08
C ASN A 120 -0.79 -4.77 0.48
N SER A 121 -0.52 -6.03 0.86
CA SER A 121 0.78 -6.48 1.31
C SER A 121 1.75 -6.56 0.13
N TYR A 122 2.47 -5.48 -0.11
CA TYR A 122 3.78 -5.52 -0.75
C TYR A 122 4.70 -4.64 0.11
N THR A 123 5.25 -5.24 1.16
CA THR A 123 6.70 -5.26 1.45
C THR A 123 6.94 -5.86 2.85
N GLN A 124 7.54 -7.05 2.82
CA GLN A 124 8.42 -7.71 3.78
C GLN A 124 8.18 -7.62 5.30
N ALA A 125 7.75 -8.74 5.86
CA ALA A 125 8.29 -9.22 7.15
C ALA A 125 9.52 -10.11 6.87
N GLN A 126 10.68 -9.51 6.60
CA GLN A 126 11.97 -10.15 6.86
C GLN A 126 12.54 -9.49 8.11
N SER A 127 12.29 -10.11 9.26
CA SER A 127 13.05 -9.99 10.53
C SER A 127 12.10 -10.15 11.71
N LEU A 128 11.86 -11.41 12.12
CA LEU A 128 11.57 -11.72 13.51
C LEU A 128 12.36 -12.97 13.89
N ASP A 129 13.56 -12.68 14.41
CA ASP A 129 14.30 -13.39 15.45
C ASP A 129 13.75 -14.78 15.84
N GLU A 130 14.53 -15.83 15.52
CA GLU A 130 14.35 -17.19 16.01
C GLU A 130 14.49 -17.26 17.54
N ARG A 131 13.39 -17.04 18.28
CA ARG A 131 13.36 -17.48 19.68
C ARG A 131 11.94 -17.73 20.19
N LEU A 132 11.55 -19.01 20.13
CA LEU A 132 10.95 -19.77 21.24
C LEU A 132 10.43 -21.13 20.73
N VAL A 133 11.36 -22.07 20.55
CA VAL A 133 11.02 -23.50 20.59
C VAL A 133 11.17 -23.96 22.03
N GLN A 134 10.07 -24.08 22.76
CA GLN A 134 9.98 -25.01 23.88
C GLN A 134 8.69 -25.82 23.78
N LYS A 135 8.87 -27.06 23.30
CA LYS A 135 7.96 -28.18 23.50
C LYS A 135 7.65 -28.31 25.00
N ASN A 136 6.38 -28.44 25.34
CA ASN A 136 6.01 -29.39 26.40
C ASN A 136 4.66 -30.04 26.08
N ILE A 137 4.77 -31.34 25.91
CA ILE A 137 3.76 -32.38 25.73
C ILE A 137 3.21 -32.75 27.12
N SER A 138 1.89 -32.84 27.28
CA SER A 138 1.27 -33.86 28.14
C SER A 138 -0.23 -33.98 27.88
N SER A 139 -0.68 -35.12 27.36
CA SER A 139 -2.06 -35.62 27.53
C SER A 139 -2.24 -36.21 28.96
N PRO A 140 -3.47 -36.56 29.36
CA PRO A 140 -3.88 -37.97 29.22
C PRO A 140 -5.35 -38.21 28.84
N ALA A 141 -5.60 -39.47 28.48
CA ALA A 141 -6.70 -40.06 27.71
C ALA A 141 -8.04 -40.31 28.44
N LYS A 142 -9.13 -40.44 27.67
CA LYS A 142 -9.92 -41.70 27.54
C LYS A 142 -10.93 -41.68 26.38
N SER A 143 -10.96 -42.83 25.70
CA SER A 143 -11.71 -43.32 24.52
C SER A 143 -13.24 -43.06 24.57
N ILE A 144 -13.99 -42.95 23.46
CA ILE A 144 -14.66 -44.07 22.75
C ILE A 144 -15.26 -43.56 21.39
N LEU A 145 -14.92 -44.21 20.28
CA LEU A 145 -15.59 -44.17 18.95
C LEU A 145 -16.82 -45.14 18.96
N PRO A 146 -17.81 -45.15 18.02
CA PRO A 146 -17.59 -44.98 16.56
C PRO A 146 -18.76 -44.49 15.63
N LYS A 147 -18.42 -44.32 14.33
CA LYS A 147 -19.19 -44.53 13.06
C LYS A 147 -20.13 -43.43 12.48
N ASN A 148 -19.77 -43.03 11.24
CA ASN A 148 -20.49 -42.35 10.13
C ASN A 148 -21.65 -43.25 9.57
N PRO A 149 -22.52 -42.90 8.55
CA PRO A 149 -22.62 -41.72 7.65
C PRO A 149 -24.05 -41.20 7.23
N GLN A 150 -24.06 -40.08 6.48
CA GLN A 150 -25.02 -39.61 5.43
C GLN A 150 -26.46 -39.12 5.77
N SER A 151 -26.77 -37.86 5.41
CA SER A 151 -28.03 -37.46 4.75
C SER A 151 -27.94 -36.07 4.07
N LYS A 152 -28.90 -35.81 3.16
CA LYS A 152 -28.92 -35.02 1.91
C LYS A 152 -29.23 -33.50 2.04
N PRO A 153 -29.06 -32.70 0.96
CA PRO A 153 -29.27 -31.24 0.93
C PRO A 153 -30.74 -30.78 0.85
N TYR A 154 -30.97 -29.53 1.26
CA TYR A 154 -32.25 -28.83 1.41
C TYR A 154 -32.88 -28.34 0.09
N ASP A 155 -34.22 -28.38 0.05
CA ASP A 155 -35.15 -27.99 -1.02
C ASP A 155 -35.17 -26.48 -1.34
N LEU A 156 -35.31 -26.15 -2.63
CA LEU A 156 -35.57 -24.81 -3.17
C LEU A 156 -37.04 -24.71 -3.61
N GLN A 157 -37.83 -23.85 -2.96
CA GLN A 157 -39.22 -23.59 -3.35
C GLN A 157 -39.29 -22.58 -4.50
N ASN A 158 -39.91 -23.02 -5.61
CA ASN A 158 -40.18 -22.25 -6.82
C ASN A 158 -41.42 -21.34 -6.65
N SER A 159 -41.28 -20.06 -7.01
CA SER A 159 -42.37 -19.10 -7.22
C SER A 159 -42.97 -19.27 -8.63
N LYS A 160 -44.30 -19.23 -8.74
CA LYS A 160 -45.07 -19.30 -10.00
C LYS A 160 -45.26 -17.90 -10.62
N PRO A 161 -45.31 -17.75 -11.96
CA PRO A 161 -45.63 -16.49 -12.63
C PRO A 161 -47.14 -16.30 -12.91
N GLN A 162 -47.58 -15.05 -12.86
CA GLN A 162 -48.94 -14.57 -13.07
C GLN A 162 -49.19 -14.29 -14.57
N LYS A 163 -50.21 -14.93 -15.17
CA LYS A 163 -50.63 -14.68 -16.56
C LYS A 163 -51.73 -13.63 -16.60
N ARG A 164 -51.51 -12.56 -17.38
CA ARG A 164 -52.53 -11.59 -17.80
C ARG A 164 -53.34 -12.17 -18.95
N ARG A 165 -54.67 -12.06 -18.87
CA ARG A 165 -55.56 -11.87 -20.00
C ARG A 165 -56.89 -11.34 -19.49
#